data_AF-A0A443C2F1-F1
#
_entry.id   AF-A0A443C2F1-F1
#
_cell.length_a   1.000
_cell.length_b   1.000
_cell.length_c   1.000
_cell.angle_alpha   90.00
_cell.angle_beta   90.00
_cell.angle_gamma   90.00
#
_symmetry.space_group_name_H-M   'P 1'
#
loop_
_entity.id
_entity.type
_entity.pdbx_description
1 polymer ?
#
loop_
_entity_poly.entity_id
_entity_poly.type
_entity_poly.pdbx_seq_one_letter_code
_entity_poly.pdbx_strand_id
1 'polypeptide(L)' 'MRVVTPEMTPKQLLKAAKKEHPDASKKDIARAAFFSIIANADQAIGKSRNLQAFALAERTQQSD' A
#
# COMPACT_ATOMS: atom_id res chain seq x y z
N MET A 1 1.96 17.87 3.76
CA MET A 1 0.81 17.65 4.67
C MET A 1 0.50 16.16 4.70
N ARG A 2 0.43 15.53 5.89
CA ARG A 2 0.18 14.08 5.98
C ARG A 2 -1.33 13.83 5.85
N VAL A 3 -1.74 13.24 4.73
CA VAL A 3 -3.15 13.03 4.36
C VAL A 3 -3.82 11.94 5.21
N VAL A 4 -3.03 11.06 5.84
CA VAL A 4 -3.51 9.88 6.56
C VAL A 4 -2.79 9.65 7.90
N THR A 5 -3.51 9.14 8.89
CA THR A 5 -2.97 8.75 10.21
C THR A 5 -2.91 7.22 10.34
N PRO A 6 -2.04 6.68 11.21
CA PRO A 6 -1.94 5.22 11.43
C PRO A 6 -3.25 4.55 11.90
N GLU A 7 -4.11 5.29 12.59
CA GLU A 7 -5.40 4.81 13.13
C GLU A 7 -6.52 4.69 12.07
N MET A 8 -6.26 5.11 10.82
CA MET A 8 -7.25 5.03 9.76
C MET A 8 -7.48 3.59 9.32
N THR A 9 -8.75 3.20 9.28
CA THR A 9 -9.17 1.95 8.63
C THR A 9 -8.83 1.95 7.13
N PRO A 10 -8.68 0.78 6.48
CA PRO A 10 -8.42 0.69 5.04
C PRO A 10 -9.42 1.48 4.18
N LYS A 11 -10.69 1.53 4.59
CA LYS A 11 -11.73 2.31 3.91
C LYS A 11 -11.50 3.82 4.03
N GLN A 12 -11.08 4.29 5.20
CA GLN A 12 -10.74 5.70 5.42
C GLN A 12 -9.49 6.11 4.65
N LEU A 13 -8.47 5.25 4.58
CA LEU A 13 -7.27 5.46 3.77
C LEU A 13 -7.62 5.65 2.30
N LEU A 14 -8.44 4.75 1.74
CA LEU A 14 -8.87 4.83 0.35
C LEU A 14 -9.69 6.09 0.07
N LYS A 15 -10.58 6.48 0.99
CA LYS A 15 -11.39 7.70 0.86
C LYS A 15 -10.52 8.96 0.92
N ALA A 16 -9.53 9.00 1.80
CA ALA A 16 -8.59 10.11 1.92
C ALA A 16 -7.73 10.24 0.65
N ALA A 17 -7.18 9.14 0.14
CA ALA A 17 -6.41 9.13 -1.10
C ALA A 17 -7.25 9.60 -2.31
N LYS A 18 -8.50 9.16 -2.42
CA LYS A 18 -9.43 9.62 -3.47
C LYS A 18 -9.82 11.08 -3.35
N LYS A 19 -9.86 11.64 -2.14
CA LYS A 19 -10.19 13.06 -1.95
C LYS A 19 -9.11 13.96 -2.56
N GLU A 20 -7.85 13.58 -2.40
CA GLU A 20 -6.71 14.29 -2.99
C GLU A 20 -6.48 13.94 -4.46
N HIS A 21 -6.87 12.74 -4.88
CA HIS A 21 -6.72 12.25 -6.25
C HIS A 21 -8.05 11.67 -6.78
N PRO A 22 -9.00 12.55 -7.21
CA PRO A 22 -10.33 12.12 -7.63
C PRO A 22 -10.34 11.13 -8.80
N ASP A 23 -9.38 11.28 -9.72
CA ASP A 23 -9.27 10.47 -10.93
C ASP A 23 -8.58 9.11 -10.70
N ALA A 24 -7.99 8.90 -9.52
CA ALA A 24 -7.26 7.68 -9.22
C ALA A 24 -8.22 6.50 -9.00
N SER A 25 -8.00 5.41 -9.74
CA SER A 25 -8.72 4.17 -9.48
C SER A 25 -8.25 3.51 -8.17
N LYS A 26 -9.03 2.57 -7.63
CA LYS A 26 -8.60 1.79 -6.45
C LYS A 26 -7.28 1.06 -6.71
N LYS A 27 -7.06 0.60 -7.95
CA LYS A 27 -5.84 -0.10 -8.36
C LYS A 27 -4.64 0.85 -8.35
N ASP A 28 -4.82 2.09 -8.81
CA ASP A 28 -3.75 3.10 -8.82
C ASP A 28 -3.34 3.46 -7.39
N ILE A 29 -4.30 3.61 -6.48
CA ILE A 29 -4.04 3.89 -5.07
C ILE A 29 -3.29 2.74 -4.40
N ALA A 30 -3.73 1.50 -4.62
CA ALA A 30 -3.02 0.33 -4.10
C ALA A 30 -1.60 0.25 -4.67
N ARG A 31 -1.45 0.42 -5.98
CA ARG A 31 -0.14 0.39 -6.66
C ARG A 31 0.79 1.48 -6.15
N ALA A 32 0.29 2.70 -5.95
CA ALA A 32 1.07 3.81 -5.38
C ALA A 32 1.51 3.51 -3.94
N ALA A 33 0.65 2.89 -3.12
CA ALA A 33 1.02 2.46 -1.77
C ALA A 33 2.17 1.43 -1.80
N PHE A 34 2.11 0.44 -2.69
CA PHE A 34 3.19 -0.52 -2.89
C PHE A 34 4.49 0.16 -3.35
N PHE A 35 4.42 1.04 -4.36
CA PHE A 35 5.58 1.80 -4.82
C PHE A 35 6.19 2.64 -3.71
N SER A 36 5.39 3.28 -2.85
CA SER A 36 5.89 4.04 -1.72
C SER A 36 6.66 3.17 -0.71
N ILE A 37 6.24 1.93 -0.48
CA ILE A 37 6.96 1.00 0.41
C ILE A 37 8.29 0.59 -0.21
N ILE A 38 8.30 0.29 -1.51
CA ILE A 38 9.51 -0.11 -2.25
C ILE A 38 10.50 1.05 -2.32
N ALA A 39 10.06 2.25 -2.70
CA ALA A 39 10.91 3.43 -2.84
C ALA A 39 11.55 3.89 -1.51
N ASN A 40 10.97 3.50 -0.38
CA ASN A 40 11.49 3.80 0.95
C ASN A 40 11.96 2.54 1.70
N ALA A 41 12.26 1.45 0.97
CA ALA A 41 12.64 0.17 1.56
C ALA A 41 13.88 0.27 2.45
N ASP A 42 14.85 1.11 2.06
CA ASP A 42 16.10 1.32 2.78
C ASP A 42 15.90 2.06 4.12
N GLN A 43 14.85 2.88 4.20
CA GLN A 43 14.51 3.65 5.40
C GLN A 43 13.59 2.87 6.35
N ALA A 44 12.99 1.76 5.89
CA ALA A 44 11.99 1.01 6.63
C ALA A 44 12.07 -0.50 6.32
N ILE A 45 13.20 -1.12 6.68
CA ILE A 45 13.51 -2.54 6.46
C ILE A 45 12.39 -3.47 6.93
N GLY A 46 11.69 -3.14 8.03
CA GLY A 46 10.55 -3.93 8.52
C GLY A 46 9.35 -3.93 7.56
N LYS A 47 9.07 -2.81 6.89
CA LYS A 47 7.94 -2.68 5.96
C LYS A 47 8.21 -3.40 4.64
N SER A 48 9.46 -3.35 4.14
CA SER A 48 9.86 -4.08 2.94
C SER A 48 9.85 -5.60 3.16
N ARG A 49 10.23 -6.09 4.35
CA ARG A 49 10.10 -7.50 4.72
C ARG A 49 8.65 -7.97 4.76
N ASN A 50 7.74 -7.18 5.35
CA ASN A 50 6.31 -7.51 5.37
C ASN A 50 5.72 -7.55 3.95
N LEU A 51 6.15 -6.63 3.09
CA LEU A 51 5.76 -6.62 1.68
C LEU A 51 6.27 -7.88 0.94
N GLN A 52 7.52 -8.27 1.17
CA GLN A 52 8.09 -9.49 0.60
C GLN A 52 7.32 -10.74 1.07
N ALA A 53 7.03 -10.84 2.37
CA ALA A 53 6.25 -11.95 2.92
C ALA A 53 4.84 -12.03 2.30
N PHE A 54 4.17 -10.88 2.14
CA PHE A 54 2.89 -10.81 1.44
C PHE A 54 3.00 -11.30 -0.01
N ALA A 55 3.99 -10.84 -0.77
CA ALA A 55 4.19 -11.28 -2.16
C ALA A 55 4.46 -12.79 -2.28
N LEU A 56 5.19 -13.38 -1.33
CA LEU A 56 5.44 -14.82 -1.29
C LEU A 56 4.15 -15.61 -1.04
N ALA A 57 3.33 -15.18 -0.09
CA ALA A 57 2.05 -15.83 0.24
C ALA A 57 1.09 -15.79 -0.96
N GLU A 58 0.91 -14.63 -1.59
CA GLU A 58 0.02 -14.48 -2.76
C GLU A 58 0.51 -15.31 -3.95
N ARG A 59 1.84 -15.41 -4.17
CA ARG A 59 2.41 -16.25 -5.24
C ARG A 59 2.11 -17.74 -5.04
N THR A 60 2.16 -18.23 -3.81
CA THR A 60 1.87 -19.65 -3.52
C THR A 60 0.39 -20.01 -3.68
N GLN A 61 -0.52 -19.05 -3.44
CA GLN A 61 -1.96 -19.25 -3.58
C GLN A 61 -2.46 -19.32 -5.03
N GLN A 62 -1.63 -18.96 -6.01
CA GLN A 62 -1.95 -19.11 -7.44
C GLN A 62 -1.62 -20.50 -8.01
N SER A 63 -1.10 -21.42 -7.19
CA SER A 63 -0.55 -22.72 -7.64
C SER A 63 -1.50 -23.91 -7.45
N ASP A 64 -2.73 -23.70 -6.99
CA ASP A 64 -3.77 -24.73 -6.80
C ASP A 64 -4.95 -24.53 -7.77
#